data_AF-A0A8B6CHP8-F1
#
_entry.id   AF-A0A8B6CHP8-F1
#
_cell.length_a   1.000
_cell.length_b   1.000
_cell.length_c   1.000
_cell.angle_alpha   90.00
_cell.angle_beta   90.00
_cell.angle_gamma   90.00
#
_symmetry.space_group_name_H-M   'P 1'
#
loop_
_entity.id
_entity.type
_entity.pdbx_description
1 polymer ?
#
loop_
_entity_poly.entity_id
_entity_poly.type
_entity_poly.pdbx_seq_one_letter_code
_entity_poly.pdbx_strand_id
1 'polypeptide(L)'
;MLELHHNPMKVEKVLEKEPPKWPPGTATAYHALTFGAYVDRLLTNADPKHRRIDQLFEEEIAQPFDIDFRIGLPKNLSYRGARFEPFGINEFLRNAIKTPSMWMLVIKLLLNPNNLLSKASNAVTGQITNDPYMREIAISSVSGHGTARGMAKLYGILANGGKLGNKQFLSQETIKSLTDPKMIGESLNYGGKIKMGRGLYYSKNPMVRTCVTYD
;
A
#
# COMPACT_ATOMS: atom_id res chain seq x y z
N MET A 1 -2.42 0.11 14.90
CA MET A 1 -2.41 -1.25 14.32
C MET A 1 -3.10 -2.24 15.23
N LEU A 2 -2.67 -2.39 16.49
CA LEU A 2 -3.35 -3.24 17.48
C LEU A 2 -4.85 -2.92 17.62
N GLU A 3 -5.22 -1.65 17.78
CA GLU A 3 -6.64 -1.26 17.89
C GLU A 3 -7.43 -1.56 16.61
N LEU A 4 -6.80 -1.42 15.43
CA LEU A 4 -7.41 -1.75 14.14
C LEU A 4 -7.65 -3.27 14.02
N HIS A 5 -6.76 -4.08 14.60
CA HIS A 5 -6.90 -5.53 14.63
C HIS A 5 -7.96 -6.00 15.65
N HIS A 6 -7.88 -5.50 16.89
CA HIS A 6 -8.72 -5.96 17.99
C HIS A 6 -10.12 -5.34 18.00
N ASN A 7 -10.22 -4.07 17.62
CA ASN A 7 -11.44 -3.28 17.71
C ASN A 7 -11.72 -2.54 16.39
N PRO A 8 -11.84 -3.25 15.25
CA PRO A 8 -11.95 -2.62 13.93
C PRO A 8 -13.19 -1.70 13.83
N MET A 9 -14.31 -2.05 14.48
CA MET A 9 -15.52 -1.21 14.55
C MET A 9 -15.31 0.10 15.32
N LYS A 10 -14.43 0.09 16.33
CA LYS A 10 -14.12 1.30 17.09
C LYS A 10 -13.26 2.23 16.26
N VAL A 11 -12.26 1.70 15.56
CA VAL A 11 -11.42 2.50 14.64
C VAL A 11 -12.26 3.08 13.51
N GLU A 12 -13.16 2.28 12.93
CA GLU A 12 -14.10 2.74 11.91
C GLU A 12 -14.97 3.90 12.38
N LYS A 13 -15.61 3.78 13.56
CA LYS A 13 -16.42 4.87 14.14
C LYS A 13 -15.60 6.15 14.40
N VAL A 14 -14.32 6.02 14.72
CA VAL A 14 -13.43 7.17 14.89
C VAL A 14 -13.14 7.82 13.54
N LEU A 15 -12.79 7.01 12.53
CA LEU A 15 -12.48 7.50 11.18
C LEU A 15 -13.70 8.11 10.47
N GLU A 16 -14.90 7.57 10.69
CA GLU A 16 -16.16 8.08 10.15
C GLU A 16 -16.51 9.45 10.71
N LYS A 17 -16.24 9.68 12.00
CA LYS A 17 -16.53 10.94 12.70
C LYS A 17 -15.43 11.99 12.54
N GLU A 18 -14.27 11.62 12.00
CA GLU A 18 -13.17 12.55 11.84
C GLU A 18 -13.45 13.51 10.68
N PRO A 19 -13.52 14.84 10.92
CA PRO A 19 -13.70 15.78 9.83
C PRO A 19 -12.45 15.77 8.92
N PRO A 20 -12.62 15.82 7.58
CA PRO A 20 -11.50 15.96 6.67
C PRO A 20 -10.63 17.15 7.04
N LYS A 21 -9.30 16.97 7.07
CA LYS A 21 -8.37 18.07 7.38
C LYS A 21 -8.37 19.17 6.31
N TRP A 22 -8.86 18.85 5.12
CA TRP A 22 -9.05 19.77 3.98
C TRP A 22 -10.35 19.41 3.26
N PRO A 23 -11.00 20.36 2.57
CA PRO A 23 -12.17 20.05 1.76
C PRO A 23 -11.86 18.95 0.72
N PRO A 24 -12.69 17.91 0.58
CA PRO A 24 -12.48 16.86 -0.41
C PRO A 24 -12.26 17.41 -1.82
N GLY A 25 -11.24 16.92 -2.51
CA GLY A 25 -10.86 17.37 -3.86
C GLY A 25 -9.93 18.59 -3.91
N THR A 26 -9.68 19.29 -2.79
CA THR A 26 -8.80 20.47 -2.78
C THR A 26 -7.33 20.17 -2.47
N ALA A 27 -7.05 19.02 -1.85
CA ALA A 27 -5.70 18.62 -1.46
C ALA A 27 -5.54 17.10 -1.49
N THR A 28 -4.29 16.64 -1.61
CA THR A 28 -3.94 15.22 -1.45
C THR A 28 -2.90 15.02 -0.37
N ALA A 29 -3.16 14.05 0.51
CA ALA A 29 -2.21 13.54 1.48
C ALA A 29 -2.17 12.00 1.40
N TYR A 30 -1.00 11.43 1.63
CA TYR A 30 -0.82 9.98 1.71
C TYR A 30 -1.38 9.45 3.04
N HIS A 31 -2.37 8.56 2.95
CA HIS A 31 -3.02 7.90 4.08
C HIS A 31 -2.30 6.59 4.43
N ALA A 32 -1.07 6.69 4.96
CA ALA A 32 -0.14 5.56 5.15
C ALA A 32 -0.73 4.32 5.86
N LEU A 33 -1.60 4.51 6.84
CA LEU A 33 -2.27 3.41 7.56
C LEU A 33 -3.78 3.41 7.34
N THR A 34 -4.41 4.59 7.31
CA THR A 34 -5.86 4.70 7.25
C THR A 34 -6.42 4.33 5.88
N PHE A 35 -5.61 4.38 4.80
CA PHE A 35 -6.07 3.96 3.47
C PHE A 35 -6.54 2.51 3.50
N GLY A 36 -5.73 1.62 4.08
CA GLY A 36 -6.06 0.20 4.20
C GLY A 36 -7.28 -0.05 5.07
N ALA A 37 -7.45 0.73 6.15
CA ALA A 37 -8.64 0.67 6.98
C ALA A 37 -9.91 1.06 6.22
N TYR A 38 -9.86 2.13 5.41
CA TYR A 38 -11.00 2.52 4.57
C TYR A 38 -11.31 1.46 3.52
N VAL A 39 -10.30 0.98 2.79
CA VAL A 39 -10.49 -0.03 1.74
C VAL A 39 -11.04 -1.32 2.32
N ASP A 40 -10.53 -1.78 3.47
CA ASP A 40 -10.99 -3.00 4.12
C ASP A 40 -12.48 -2.91 4.49
N ARG A 41 -12.94 -1.77 5.03
CA ARG A 41 -14.36 -1.57 5.36
C ARG A 41 -15.25 -1.43 4.14
N LEU A 42 -14.81 -0.68 3.13
CA LEU A 42 -15.55 -0.56 1.87
C LEU A 42 -15.74 -1.93 1.21
N LEU A 43 -14.68 -2.74 1.16
CA LEU A 43 -14.76 -4.09 0.60
C LEU A 43 -15.58 -5.04 1.46
N THR A 44 -15.41 -5.04 2.77
CA THR A 44 -16.20 -5.88 3.68
C THR A 44 -17.70 -5.58 3.56
N ASN A 45 -18.07 -4.30 3.42
CA ASN A 45 -19.48 -3.91 3.29
C ASN A 45 -20.04 -4.21 1.89
N ALA A 46 -19.20 -4.18 0.86
CA ALA A 46 -19.60 -4.47 -0.52
C ALA A 46 -19.59 -5.96 -0.87
N ASP A 47 -18.76 -6.77 -0.21
CA ASP A 47 -18.68 -8.22 -0.40
C ASP A 47 -19.93 -8.90 0.19
N PRO A 48 -20.69 -9.70 -0.59
CA PRO A 48 -21.89 -10.38 -0.09
C PRO A 48 -21.62 -11.34 1.08
N LYS A 49 -20.40 -11.86 1.19
CA LYS A 49 -19.98 -12.74 2.30
C LYS A 49 -19.39 -11.96 3.48
N HIS A 50 -19.33 -10.63 3.39
CA HIS A 50 -18.71 -9.75 4.37
C HIS A 50 -17.29 -10.18 4.79
N ARG A 51 -16.52 -10.70 3.83
CA ARG A 51 -15.12 -11.07 4.05
C ARG A 51 -14.26 -9.81 4.15
N ARG A 52 -13.27 -9.87 5.04
CA ARG A 52 -12.21 -8.85 5.07
C ARG A 52 -11.28 -8.99 3.87
N ILE A 53 -10.51 -7.94 3.61
CA ILE A 53 -9.61 -7.86 2.46
C ILE A 53 -8.55 -8.96 2.44
N ASP A 54 -8.06 -9.42 3.59
CA ASP A 54 -7.09 -10.51 3.67
C ASP A 54 -7.67 -11.82 3.16
N GLN A 55 -8.87 -12.16 3.60
CA GLN A 55 -9.56 -13.37 3.15
C GLN A 55 -10.00 -13.25 1.69
N LEU A 56 -10.56 -12.11 1.29
CA LEU A 56 -10.99 -11.88 -0.10
C LEU A 56 -9.79 -11.95 -1.06
N PHE A 57 -8.67 -11.33 -0.71
CA PHE A 57 -7.45 -11.40 -1.50
C PHE A 57 -6.94 -12.83 -1.61
N GLU A 58 -6.90 -13.57 -0.51
CA GLU A 58 -6.44 -14.96 -0.50
C GLU A 58 -7.31 -15.86 -1.41
N GLU A 59 -8.64 -15.81 -1.24
CA GLU A 59 -9.59 -16.69 -1.93
C GLU A 59 -9.80 -16.33 -3.40
N GLU A 60 -9.86 -15.04 -3.75
CA GLU A 60 -10.22 -14.60 -5.10
C GLU A 60 -8.99 -14.28 -5.98
N ILE A 61 -7.82 -14.05 -5.36
CA ILE A 61 -6.62 -13.57 -6.07
C ILE A 61 -5.42 -14.49 -5.81
N ALA A 62 -5.03 -14.70 -4.56
CA ALA A 62 -3.80 -15.41 -4.26
C ALA A 62 -3.87 -16.88 -4.69
N GLN A 63 -4.89 -17.60 -4.22
CA GLN A 63 -5.05 -19.03 -4.51
C GLN A 63 -5.39 -19.32 -5.98
N PRO A 64 -6.34 -18.62 -6.63
CA PRO A 64 -6.70 -18.94 -8.01
C PRO A 64 -5.57 -18.74 -9.02
N PHE A 65 -4.63 -17.83 -8.71
CA PHE A 65 -3.50 -17.49 -9.57
C PHE A 65 -2.15 -18.00 -9.05
N ASP A 66 -2.13 -18.74 -7.93
CA ASP A 66 -0.90 -19.23 -7.29
C ASP A 66 0.10 -18.08 -7.03
N ILE A 67 -0.40 -17.00 -6.43
CA ILE A 67 0.41 -15.83 -6.07
C ILE A 67 0.87 -16.01 -4.62
N ASP A 68 2.18 -16.14 -4.44
CA ASP A 68 2.79 -16.22 -3.12
C ASP A 68 2.93 -14.83 -2.49
N PHE A 69 1.78 -14.27 -2.12
CA PHE A 69 1.61 -13.01 -1.41
C PHE A 69 0.38 -13.12 -0.51
N ARG A 70 0.41 -12.45 0.64
CA ARG A 70 -0.69 -12.43 1.62
C ARG A 70 -0.72 -11.13 2.39
N ILE A 71 -1.88 -10.78 2.91
CA ILE A 71 -2.08 -9.64 3.80
C ILE A 71 -2.18 -10.18 5.22
N GLY A 72 -1.14 -9.93 6.03
CA GLY A 72 -0.93 -10.66 7.28
C GLY A 72 -0.25 -12.02 7.04
N LEU A 73 0.67 -12.39 7.91
CA LEU A 73 1.45 -13.63 7.85
C LEU A 73 1.00 -14.57 8.97
N PRO A 74 0.22 -15.62 8.65
CA PRO A 74 -0.23 -16.60 9.64
C PRO A 74 0.94 -17.25 10.40
N LYS A 75 0.73 -17.55 11.68
CA LYS A 75 1.74 -18.15 12.56
C LYS A 75 2.38 -19.41 12.01
N ASN A 76 1.60 -20.29 11.39
CA ASN A 76 2.09 -21.53 10.77
C ASN A 76 3.01 -21.28 9.57
N LEU A 77 3.05 -20.08 9.01
CA LEU A 77 3.91 -19.68 7.90
C LEU A 77 4.95 -18.64 8.31
N SER A 78 5.04 -18.30 9.60
CA SER A 78 5.98 -17.30 10.13
C SER A 78 7.44 -17.62 9.77
N TYR A 79 7.79 -18.92 9.70
CA TYR A 79 9.12 -19.41 9.29
C TYR A 79 9.53 -18.99 7.86
N ARG A 80 8.58 -18.64 7.00
CA ARG A 80 8.83 -18.16 5.62
C ARG A 80 9.12 -16.65 5.57
N GLY A 81 8.80 -15.91 6.62
CA GLY A 81 8.95 -14.46 6.66
C GLY A 81 10.37 -14.04 6.99
N ALA A 82 11.07 -13.45 6.02
CA ALA A 82 12.39 -12.87 6.24
C ALA A 82 12.36 -11.82 7.35
N ARG A 83 13.47 -11.68 8.09
CA ARG A 83 13.62 -10.60 9.07
C ARG A 83 13.94 -9.29 8.34
N PHE A 84 13.26 -8.24 8.73
CA PHE A 84 13.58 -6.89 8.29
C PHE A 84 14.82 -6.42 9.04
N GLU A 85 15.86 -6.07 8.31
CA GLU A 85 17.05 -5.44 8.89
C GLU A 85 16.95 -3.92 8.66
N PRO A 86 16.91 -3.10 9.73
CA PRO A 86 16.88 -1.65 9.57
C PRO A 86 18.18 -1.16 8.93
N PHE A 87 18.07 -0.15 8.06
CA PHE A 87 19.23 0.49 7.47
C PHE A 87 20.16 1.07 8.55
N GLY A 88 21.46 0.80 8.42
CA GLY A 88 22.47 1.44 9.27
C GLY A 88 22.54 2.95 9.01
N ILE A 89 22.87 3.74 10.03
CA ILE A 89 23.01 5.21 9.90
C ILE A 89 23.94 5.62 8.75
N ASN A 90 25.00 4.84 8.53
CA ASN A 90 25.99 5.08 7.47
C ASN A 90 25.41 4.85 6.07
N GLU A 91 24.58 3.82 5.90
CA GLU A 91 23.90 3.55 4.64
C GLU A 91 22.82 4.59 4.37
N PHE A 92 22.09 4.99 5.40
CA PHE A 92 21.12 6.07 5.32
C PHE A 92 21.76 7.37 4.82
N LEU A 93 22.88 7.80 5.43
CA LEU A 93 23.61 8.99 5.01
C LEU A 93 24.15 8.88 3.58
N ARG A 94 24.72 7.72 3.20
CA ARG A 94 25.18 7.48 1.83
C ARG A 94 24.05 7.57 0.80
N ASN A 95 22.89 6.99 1.12
CA ASN A 95 21.73 7.04 0.23
C ASN A 95 21.11 8.44 0.18
N ALA A 96 21.08 9.17 1.29
CA ALA A 96 20.62 10.56 1.32
C ALA A 96 21.46 11.43 0.38
N ILE A 97 22.80 11.31 0.42
CA ILE A 97 23.70 12.02 -0.50
C ILE A 97 23.38 11.70 -1.97
N LYS A 98 23.10 10.43 -2.30
CA LYS A 98 22.81 9.99 -3.67
C LYS A 98 21.39 10.30 -4.14
N THR A 99 20.47 10.63 -3.25
CA THR A 99 19.05 10.81 -3.57
C THR A 99 18.56 12.16 -3.05
N PRO A 100 18.67 13.24 -3.84
CA PRO A 100 18.26 14.60 -3.45
C PRO A 100 16.82 14.69 -2.90
N SER A 101 15.90 13.86 -3.39
CA SER A 101 14.53 13.80 -2.88
C SER A 101 14.41 13.27 -1.46
N MET A 102 15.37 12.46 -0.96
CA MET A 102 15.41 12.05 0.44
C MET A 102 15.79 13.21 1.37
N TRP A 103 16.61 14.17 0.93
CA TRP A 103 16.91 15.35 1.75
C TRP A 103 15.67 16.17 2.06
N MET A 104 14.77 16.33 1.09
CA MET A 104 13.47 17.00 1.32
C MET A 104 12.62 16.26 2.36
N LEU A 105 12.65 14.92 2.35
CA LEU A 105 11.96 14.10 3.34
C LEU A 105 12.56 14.28 4.74
N VAL A 106 13.89 14.20 4.84
CA VAL A 106 14.64 14.35 6.09
C VAL A 106 14.44 15.74 6.70
N ILE A 107 14.55 16.79 5.89
CA ILE A 107 14.32 18.18 6.33
C ILE A 107 12.88 18.33 6.85
N LYS A 108 11.87 17.80 6.15
CA LYS A 108 10.49 17.87 6.62
C LYS A 108 10.28 17.13 7.94
N LEU A 109 10.90 15.97 8.14
CA LEU A 109 10.85 15.22 9.40
C LEU A 109 11.52 15.98 10.55
N LEU A 110 12.68 16.60 10.31
CA LEU A 110 13.43 17.36 11.33
C LEU A 110 12.76 18.68 11.71
N LEU A 111 12.20 19.42 10.74
CA LEU A 111 11.58 20.73 10.97
C LEU A 111 10.24 20.63 11.69
N ASN A 112 9.54 19.49 11.60
CA ASN A 112 8.27 19.29 12.30
C ASN A 112 8.13 17.83 12.75
N PRO A 113 8.71 17.45 13.89
CA PRO A 113 8.66 16.07 14.40
C PRO A 113 7.24 15.60 14.74
N ASN A 114 6.26 16.51 14.79
CA ASN A 114 4.84 16.20 15.00
C ASN A 114 4.02 16.12 13.71
N ASN A 115 4.66 16.25 12.54
CA ASN A 115 3.95 16.15 11.26
C ASN A 115 3.42 14.72 11.00
N LEU A 116 2.47 14.62 10.07
CA LEU A 116 1.80 13.35 9.72
C LEU A 116 2.78 12.24 9.31
N LEU A 117 3.87 12.62 8.64
CA LEU A 117 4.89 11.71 8.17
C LEU A 117 5.71 11.11 9.33
N SER A 118 6.09 11.93 10.31
CA SER A 118 6.82 11.49 11.51
C SER A 118 5.97 10.53 12.35
N LYS A 119 4.68 10.84 12.52
CA LYS A 119 3.72 9.96 13.19
C LYS A 119 3.51 8.63 12.45
N ALA A 120 3.44 8.66 11.12
CA ALA A 120 3.34 7.45 10.29
C ALA A 120 4.62 6.60 10.36
N SER A 121 5.79 7.23 10.31
CA SER A 121 7.10 6.56 10.39
C SER A 121 7.29 5.86 11.74
N ASN A 122 6.93 6.51 12.84
CA ASN A 122 7.00 5.91 14.19
C ASN A 122 6.00 4.76 14.40
N ALA A 123 4.94 4.70 13.60
CA ALA A 123 3.93 3.65 13.70
C ALA A 123 4.36 2.32 13.07
N VAL A 124 5.40 2.31 12.21
CA VAL A 124 5.90 1.11 11.54
C VAL A 124 7.42 1.04 11.67
N THR A 125 7.88 0.59 12.83
CA THR A 125 9.32 0.41 13.11
C THR A 125 9.79 -1.00 12.71
N GLY A 126 11.10 -1.17 12.48
CA GLY A 126 11.67 -2.49 12.20
C GLY A 126 11.46 -3.53 13.31
N GLN A 127 11.30 -3.08 14.56
CA GLN A 127 10.90 -3.95 15.68
C GLN A 127 9.47 -4.48 15.48
N ILE A 128 8.54 -3.60 15.14
CA ILE A 128 7.14 -3.98 14.86
C ILE A 128 7.07 -4.89 13.62
N THR A 129 7.87 -4.64 12.59
CA THR A 129 7.92 -5.49 11.38
C THR A 129 8.49 -6.89 11.65
N ASN A 130 9.28 -7.08 12.71
CA ASN A 130 9.89 -8.36 13.08
C ASN A 130 9.12 -9.14 14.15
N ASP A 131 8.20 -8.49 14.85
CA ASP A 131 7.35 -9.14 15.86
C ASP A 131 6.37 -10.12 15.15
N PRO A 132 6.43 -11.44 15.44
CA PRO A 132 5.52 -12.42 14.85
C PRO A 132 4.05 -12.06 15.03
N TYR A 133 3.68 -11.51 16.19
CA TYR A 133 2.31 -11.12 16.48
C TYR A 133 1.85 -9.98 15.57
N MET A 134 2.71 -8.98 15.37
CA MET A 134 2.41 -7.85 14.48
C MET A 134 2.35 -8.28 13.00
N ARG A 135 3.13 -9.30 12.60
CA ARG A 135 3.08 -9.85 11.25
C ARG A 135 1.76 -10.56 10.95
N GLU A 136 1.13 -11.18 11.95
CA GLU A 136 -0.18 -11.83 11.80
C GLU A 136 -1.32 -10.82 11.55
N ILE A 137 -1.14 -9.57 11.97
CA ILE A 137 -2.16 -8.53 11.85
C ILE A 137 -2.31 -8.10 10.38
N ALA A 138 -3.44 -8.47 9.78
CA ALA A 138 -3.81 -8.09 8.43
C ALA A 138 -4.21 -6.61 8.31
N ILE A 139 -3.27 -5.76 7.89
CA ILE A 139 -3.54 -4.38 7.49
C ILE A 139 -3.04 -4.19 6.07
N SER A 140 -3.96 -4.00 5.13
CA SER A 140 -3.66 -3.97 3.70
C SER A 140 -2.69 -2.88 3.26
N SER A 141 -2.51 -1.82 4.06
CA SER A 141 -1.50 -0.79 3.78
C SER A 141 -0.06 -1.19 4.06
N VAL A 142 0.19 -2.08 5.03
CA VAL A 142 1.55 -2.27 5.59
C VAL A 142 1.93 -3.71 5.91
N SER A 143 0.97 -4.63 5.99
CA SER A 143 1.20 -6.02 6.44
C SER A 143 1.32 -7.02 5.29
N GLY A 144 1.65 -6.56 4.08
CA GLY A 144 1.85 -7.43 2.92
C GLY A 144 3.11 -8.28 3.04
N HIS A 145 2.99 -9.60 2.92
CA HIS A 145 4.11 -10.54 2.91
C HIS A 145 4.05 -11.40 1.66
N GLY A 146 5.13 -11.45 0.89
CA GLY A 146 5.20 -12.30 -0.28
C GLY A 146 6.56 -12.30 -0.94
N THR A 147 6.67 -13.07 -2.02
CA THR A 147 7.90 -13.16 -2.80
C THR A 147 7.88 -12.17 -3.95
N ALA A 148 9.08 -11.78 -4.42
CA ALA A 148 9.22 -10.99 -5.64
C ALA A 148 8.51 -11.66 -6.84
N ARG A 149 8.53 -13.00 -6.91
CA ARG A 149 7.84 -13.78 -7.94
C ARG A 149 6.32 -13.67 -7.82
N GLY A 150 5.76 -13.76 -6.60
CA GLY A 150 4.34 -13.56 -6.37
C GLY A 150 3.89 -12.17 -6.80
N MET A 151 4.61 -11.13 -6.38
CA MET A 151 4.33 -9.75 -6.79
C MET A 151 4.45 -9.54 -8.30
N ALA A 152 5.48 -10.10 -8.94
CA ALA A 152 5.65 -10.04 -10.39
C ALA A 152 4.50 -10.76 -11.11
N LYS A 153 4.00 -11.89 -10.58
CA LYS A 153 2.85 -12.60 -11.15
C LYS A 153 1.57 -11.74 -11.05
N LEU A 154 1.30 -11.14 -9.90
CA LEU A 154 0.16 -10.23 -9.70
C LEU A 154 0.18 -9.07 -10.70
N TYR A 155 1.30 -8.35 -10.77
CA TYR A 155 1.42 -7.23 -11.73
C TYR A 155 1.49 -7.69 -13.18
N GLY A 156 2.00 -8.89 -13.46
CA GLY A 156 1.99 -9.52 -14.78
C GLY A 156 0.57 -9.78 -15.27
N ILE A 157 -0.34 -10.22 -14.39
CA ILE A 157 -1.77 -10.35 -14.70
C ILE A 157 -2.35 -8.99 -15.11
N LEU A 158 -2.08 -7.95 -14.33
CA LEU A 158 -2.58 -6.59 -14.62
C LEU A 158 -2.03 -6.07 -15.95
N ALA A 159 -0.73 -6.25 -16.21
CA ALA A 159 -0.07 -5.85 -17.46
C ALA A 159 -0.60 -6.63 -18.67
N ASN A 160 -1.03 -7.88 -18.47
CA ASN A 160 -1.61 -8.75 -19.50
C ASN A 160 -3.14 -8.58 -19.61
N GLY A 161 -3.65 -7.37 -19.40
CA GLY A 161 -5.08 -7.06 -19.54
C GLY A 161 -5.97 -7.79 -18.53
N GLY A 162 -5.44 -8.06 -17.33
CA GLY A 162 -6.15 -8.72 -16.25
C GLY A 162 -6.28 -10.24 -16.42
N LYS A 163 -5.41 -10.89 -17.21
CA LYS A 163 -5.50 -12.33 -17.52
C LYS A 163 -4.22 -13.11 -17.20
N LEU A 164 -4.37 -14.38 -16.86
CA LEU A 164 -3.29 -15.38 -16.85
C LEU A 164 -3.79 -16.70 -17.43
N GLY A 165 -3.25 -17.07 -18.60
CA GLY A 165 -3.77 -18.20 -19.36
C GLY A 165 -5.25 -18.01 -19.68
N ASN A 166 -6.07 -19.00 -19.31
CA ASN A 166 -7.52 -18.98 -19.54
C ASN A 166 -8.32 -18.32 -18.39
N LYS A 167 -7.65 -17.83 -17.34
CA LYS A 167 -8.31 -17.19 -16.19
C LYS A 167 -8.33 -15.66 -16.35
N GLN A 168 -9.50 -15.06 -16.15
CA GLN A 168 -9.69 -13.61 -16.10
C GLN A 168 -9.79 -13.18 -14.62
N PHE A 169 -8.96 -12.21 -14.22
CA PHE A 169 -9.03 -11.54 -12.92
C PHE A 169 -9.88 -10.26 -12.99
N LEU A 170 -9.51 -9.31 -13.86
CA LEU A 170 -10.20 -8.02 -14.01
C LEU A 170 -10.58 -7.79 -15.46
N SER A 171 -11.77 -7.25 -15.74
CA SER A 171 -12.17 -6.90 -17.10
C SER A 171 -11.22 -5.88 -17.74
N GLN A 172 -11.14 -5.87 -19.08
CA GLN A 172 -10.34 -4.88 -19.82
C GLN A 172 -10.76 -3.45 -19.49
N GLU A 173 -12.06 -3.20 -19.31
CA GLU A 173 -12.59 -1.92 -18.85
C GLU A 173 -12.04 -1.54 -17.47
N THR A 174 -12.00 -2.49 -16.54
CA THR A 174 -11.45 -2.25 -15.20
C THR A 174 -9.95 -1.95 -15.27
N ILE A 175 -9.19 -2.72 -16.06
CA ILE A 175 -7.77 -2.46 -16.30
C ILE A 175 -7.55 -1.06 -16.88
N LYS A 176 -8.32 -0.67 -17.91
CA LYS A 176 -8.26 0.69 -18.48
C LYS A 176 -8.55 1.76 -17.42
N SER A 177 -9.55 1.55 -16.58
CA SER A 177 -9.87 2.46 -15.48
C SER A 177 -8.75 2.58 -14.43
N LEU A 178 -7.99 1.50 -14.22
CA LEU A 178 -6.80 1.46 -13.35
C LEU A 178 -5.59 2.16 -13.98
N THR A 179 -5.61 2.48 -15.28
CA THR A 179 -4.54 3.23 -15.94
C THR A 179 -4.80 4.73 -16.04
N ASP A 180 -5.95 5.19 -15.56
CA ASP A 180 -6.37 6.59 -15.62
C ASP A 180 -6.05 7.34 -14.31
N PRO A 181 -5.04 8.23 -14.28
CA PRO A 181 -4.71 9.01 -13.10
C PRO A 181 -5.86 9.93 -12.73
N LYS A 182 -6.33 9.83 -11.48
CA LYS A 182 -7.40 10.69 -10.96
C LYS A 182 -6.89 11.99 -10.37
N MET A 183 -5.59 12.04 -10.05
CA MET A 183 -4.96 13.23 -9.49
C MET A 183 -3.51 13.34 -9.96
N ILE A 184 -3.12 14.57 -10.33
CA ILE A 184 -1.76 14.96 -10.68
C ILE A 184 -1.46 16.24 -9.89
N GLY A 185 -0.57 16.17 -8.90
CA GLY A 185 -0.34 17.31 -8.02
C GLY A 185 0.66 17.05 -6.90
N GLU A 186 0.92 18.08 -6.12
CA GLU A 186 1.80 17.96 -4.95
C GLU A 186 1.05 17.29 -3.79
N SER A 187 1.70 16.32 -3.16
CA SER A 187 1.18 15.73 -1.92
C SER A 187 1.70 16.49 -0.70
N LEU A 188 0.77 16.92 0.16
CA LEU A 188 1.07 17.76 1.32
C LEU A 188 2.05 17.12 2.32
N ASN A 189 2.06 15.79 2.43
CA ASN A 189 2.91 15.05 3.38
C ASN A 189 3.99 14.17 2.72
N TYR A 190 3.98 13.99 1.39
CA TYR A 190 4.99 13.18 0.68
C TYR A 190 6.08 14.03 0.00
N GLY A 191 5.88 15.35 -0.12
CA GLY A 191 6.94 16.29 -0.53
C GLY A 191 7.39 16.20 -1.99
N GLY A 192 6.54 15.65 -2.86
CA GLY A 192 6.78 15.61 -4.30
C GLY A 192 5.48 15.64 -5.10
N LYS A 193 5.61 15.89 -6.41
CA LYS A 193 4.51 15.72 -7.37
C LYS A 193 4.22 14.23 -7.53
N ILE A 194 2.99 13.84 -7.23
CA ILE A 194 2.50 12.47 -7.41
C ILE A 194 1.42 12.44 -8.48
N LYS A 195 1.40 11.34 -9.24
CA LYS A 195 0.25 10.98 -10.07
C LYS A 195 -0.37 9.75 -9.45
N MET A 196 -1.63 9.82 -9.07
CA MET A 196 -2.31 8.76 -8.33
C MET A 196 -3.71 8.53 -8.88
N GLY A 197 -4.19 7.29 -8.77
CA GLY A 197 -5.51 6.88 -9.24
C GLY A 197 -6.19 6.04 -8.18
N ARG A 198 -6.82 4.95 -8.61
CA ARG A 198 -7.60 4.05 -7.75
C ARG A 198 -6.67 3.12 -6.96
N GLY A 199 -5.87 3.68 -6.04
CA GLY A 199 -4.92 2.96 -5.18
C GLY A 199 -3.54 2.71 -5.80
N LEU A 200 -3.29 3.20 -7.02
CA LEU A 200 -2.00 3.07 -7.71
C LEU A 200 -1.32 4.42 -7.90
N TYR A 201 0.01 4.40 -7.85
CA TYR A 201 0.87 5.49 -8.28
C TYR A 201 1.30 5.29 -9.73
N TYR A 202 1.31 6.37 -10.50
CA TYR A 202 1.78 6.36 -11.88
C TYR A 202 3.10 7.10 -11.98
N SER A 203 4.08 6.43 -12.57
CA SER A 203 5.34 7.06 -12.96
C SER A 203 5.61 6.76 -14.42
N LYS A 204 6.28 7.68 -15.11
CA LYS A 204 6.74 7.42 -16.47
C LYS A 204 7.91 6.43 -16.37
N ASN A 205 7.83 5.32 -17.08
CA ASN A 205 8.94 4.37 -17.14
C ASN A 205 10.16 5.08 -17.78
N PRO A 206 11.30 5.21 -17.08
CA PRO A 206 12.47 5.91 -17.60
C PRO A 206 13.16 5.15 -18.74
N MET A 207 12.92 3.84 -18.85
CA MET A 207 13.52 2.95 -19.85
C MET A 207 12.69 2.82 -21.13
N VAL A 208 11.42 3.22 -21.10
CA VAL A 208 10.52 3.16 -22.26
C VAL A 208 10.26 4.58 -22.75
N ARG A 209 10.92 4.98 -23.85
CA ARG A 209 10.79 6.33 -24.44
C ARG A 209 9.44 6.56 -25.12
N THR A 210 8.77 5.49 -25.55
CA THR A 210 7.46 5.51 -26.21
C THR A 210 6.38 5.16 -25.20
N CYS A 211 5.39 6.03 -25.04
CA CYS A 211 4.16 5.66 -24.35
C CYS A 211 3.64 4.36 -24.97
N VAL A 212 3.33 3.35 -24.14
CA VAL A 212 2.42 2.31 -24.57
C VAL A 212 1.05 3.00 -24.64
N THR A 213 0.76 3.60 -25.78
CA THR A 213 -0.62 3.88 -26.16
C THR A 213 -1.22 2.52 -26.46
N TYR A 214 -2.17 2.10 -25.64
CA TYR A 214 -3.11 1.09 -26.09
C TYR A 214 -4.03 1.81 -27.06
N ASP A 215 -3.88 1.50 -28.35
CA ASP A 215 -4.82 1.89 -29.41
C ASP A 215 -6.20 1.27 -29.15
#